data_AF-A0A285U4L9-F1
#
_entry.id   AF-A0A285U4L9-F1
#
_cell.length_a   1.000
_cell.length_b   1.000
_cell.length_c   1.000
_cell.angle_alpha   90.00
_cell.angle_beta   90.00
_cell.angle_gamma   90.00
#
_symmetry.space_group_name_H-M   'P 1'
#
loop_
_entity.id
_entity.type
_entity.pdbx_description
1 polymer ?
#
loop_
_entity_poly.entity_id
_entity_poly.type
_entity_poly.pdbx_seq_one_letter_code
_entity_poly.pdbx_strand_id
1 'polypeptide(L)' 'MLRTERDELFYAYMVDNQAIVIPDTIDAIRALSGLTQNAEFSIARTNTALGVTQRFY' A
#
# COMPACT_ATOMS: atom_id res chain seq x y z
N MET A 1 -14.48 -11.50 -3.64
CA MET A 1 -14.59 -12.92 -4.09
C MET A 1 -13.37 -13.22 -4.92
N LEU A 2 -12.55 -14.21 -4.55
CA LEU A 2 -11.36 -14.63 -5.30
C LEU A 2 -11.68 -15.95 -6.01
N ARG A 3 -11.43 -16.02 -7.32
CA ARG A 3 -11.74 -17.20 -8.14
C ARG A 3 -10.73 -17.34 -9.27
N THR A 4 -10.39 -18.57 -9.63
CA THR A 4 -9.60 -18.86 -10.83
C THR A 4 -10.42 -19.70 -11.83
N GLU A 5 -10.20 -19.49 -13.13
CA GLU A 5 -10.61 -20.40 -14.20
C GLU A 5 -9.44 -20.61 -15.16
N ARG A 6 -8.96 -21.86 -15.30
CA ARG A 6 -7.78 -22.18 -16.12
C ARG A 6 -6.61 -21.26 -15.74
N ASP A 7 -6.28 -20.31 -16.62
CA ASP A 7 -5.17 -19.38 -16.51
C ASP A 7 -5.62 -17.95 -16.12
N GLU A 8 -6.90 -17.75 -15.79
CA GLU A 8 -7.49 -16.45 -15.41
C GLU A 8 -7.80 -16.35 -13.91
N LEU A 9 -7.45 -15.21 -13.31
CA LEU A 9 -7.74 -14.85 -11.92
C LEU A 9 -8.77 -13.72 -11.86
N PHE A 10 -9.87 -13.97 -11.16
CA PHE A 10 -10.95 -13.03 -10.89
C PHE A 10 -10.93 -12.62 -9.42
N TYR A 11 -10.87 -11.32 -9.16
CA TYR A 11 -10.96 -10.77 -7.81
C TYR A 11 -11.73 -9.45 -7.82
N ALA A 12 -12.52 -9.24 -6.77
CA ALA A 12 -13.20 -7.98 -6.51
C ALA A 12 -12.90 -7.52 -5.09
N TYR A 13 -12.54 -6.25 -4.95
CA TYR A 13 -12.28 -5.56 -3.70
C TYR A 13 -12.84 -4.14 -3.75
N MET A 14 -12.94 -3.52 -2.58
CA MET A 14 -13.37 -2.14 -2.44
C MET A 14 -12.17 -1.25 -2.12
N VAL A 15 -12.28 0.01 -2.51
CA VAL A 15 -11.27 1.03 -2.23
C VAL A 15 -11.93 2.20 -1.53
N ASP A 16 -11.34 2.63 -0.42
CA ASP A 16 -11.58 3.98 0.10
C ASP A 16 -10.76 4.98 -0.71
N ASN A 17 -11.38 5.55 -1.74
CA ASN A 17 -10.73 6.46 -2.67
C ASN A 17 -10.22 7.74 -2.00
N GLN A 18 -10.76 8.12 -0.84
CA GLN A 18 -10.33 9.32 -0.12
C GLN A 18 -8.98 9.09 0.60
N ALA A 19 -8.67 7.84 0.96
CA ALA A 19 -7.52 7.53 1.81
C ALA A 19 -6.41 6.74 1.12
N ILE A 20 -6.71 5.98 0.06
CA ILE A 20 -5.77 5.00 -0.50
C ILE A 20 -4.41 5.60 -0.92
N VAL A 21 -4.39 6.85 -1.39
CA VAL A 21 -3.15 7.50 -1.89
C VAL A 21 -2.33 8.21 -0.81
N ILE A 22 -2.83 8.28 0.44
CA ILE A 22 -2.15 8.97 1.54
C ILE A 22 -0.77 8.34 1.84
N PRO A 23 -0.64 7.01 2.02
CA PRO A 23 0.66 6.39 2.28
C PRO A 23 1.65 6.59 1.13
N ASP A 24 1.21 6.37 -0.11
CA ASP A 24 2.04 6.50 -1.31
C ASP A 24 2.63 7.90 -1.47
N THR A 25 1.84 8.94 -1.16
CA THR A 25 2.30 10.33 -1.27
C THR A 25 3.46 10.60 -0.30
N ILE A 26 3.42 10.05 0.91
CA ILE A 26 4.48 10.19 1.91
C ILE A 26 5.75 9.48 1.45
N ASP A 27 5.62 8.26 0.92
CA ASP A 27 6.76 7.49 0.41
C ASP A 27 7.39 8.14 -0.82
N ALA A 28 6.56 8.70 -1.73
CA ALA A 28 7.02 9.45 -2.89
C ALA A 28 7.84 10.69 -2.48
N ILE A 29 7.41 11.42 -1.45
CA ILE A 29 8.19 12.55 -0.91
C ILE A 29 9.58 12.09 -0.47
N ARG A 30 9.70 10.97 0.25
CA ARG A 30 11.01 10.46 0.70
C ARG A 30 11.88 9.99 -0.47
N ALA A 31 11.28 9.39 -1.49
CA ALA A 31 11.99 8.98 -2.70
C ALA A 31 12.52 10.19 -3.47
N LEU A 32 11.68 11.20 -3.73
CA LEU A 32 12.05 12.40 -4.48
C LEU A 32 13.07 13.27 -3.76
N SER A 33 13.00 13.33 -2.43
CA SER A 33 13.94 14.10 -1.61
C SER A 33 15.25 13.37 -1.30
N GLY A 34 15.39 12.10 -1.70
CA GLY A 34 16.55 11.27 -1.36
C GLY A 34 16.69 10.96 0.13
N LEU A 35 15.64 11.18 0.94
CA LEU A 35 15.63 10.89 2.38
C LEU A 35 15.63 9.38 2.70
N THR A 36 15.27 8.54 1.73
CA THR A 36 15.41 7.09 1.82
C THR A 36 15.74 6.51 0.44
N GLN A 37 16.65 5.55 0.40
CA GLN A 37 16.93 4.75 -0.80
C GLN A 37 16.34 3.33 -0.70
N ASN A 38 15.85 2.95 0.48
CA ASN A 38 15.21 1.67 0.69
C ASN A 38 13.69 1.86 0.75
N ALA A 39 12.98 1.22 -0.19
CA ALA A 39 11.53 1.31 -0.30
C ALA A 39 10.83 0.60 0.85
N GLU A 40 11.28 -0.60 1.25
CA GLU A 40 10.65 -1.37 2.32
C GLU A 40 10.65 -0.60 3.66
N PHE A 41 11.75 0.09 3.95
CA PHE A 41 11.91 0.92 5.13
C PHE A 41 10.97 2.13 5.11
N SER A 42 10.80 2.78 3.97
CA SER A 42 9.86 3.90 3.84
C SER A 42 8.44 3.45 4.12
N ILE A 43 8.01 2.36 3.46
CA ILE A 43 6.68 1.78 3.58
C ILE A 43 6.42 1.33 5.01
N ALA A 44 7.37 0.61 5.63
CA ALA A 44 7.22 0.14 7.02
C ALA A 44 7.07 1.31 8.00
N ARG A 45 7.83 2.39 7.78
CA ARG A 45 7.74 3.60 8.60
C ARG A 45 6.41 4.33 8.40
N THR A 46 5.95 4.47 7.15
CA THR A 46 4.64 5.07 6.83
C THR A 46 3.51 4.26 7.43
N ASN A 47 3.53 2.94 7.25
CA ASN A 47 2.51 2.04 7.81
C ASN A 47 2.44 2.13 9.33
N THR A 48 3.60 2.14 10.00
CA THR A 48 3.67 2.29 11.45
C THR A 48 3.11 3.64 11.91
N ALA A 49 3.43 4.72 11.20
CA ALA A 49 2.97 6.07 11.54
C ALA A 49 1.46 6.28 11.34
N LEU A 50 0.89 5.66 10.30
CA LEU A 50 -0.52 5.79 9.94
C LEU A 50 -1.41 4.67 10.54
N GLY A 51 -0.81 3.68 11.20
CA GLY A 51 -1.55 2.53 11.74
C GLY A 51 -2.09 1.60 10.65
N VAL A 52 -1.43 1.52 9.48
CA VAL A 52 -1.82 0.60 8.40
C VAL A 52 -1.49 -0.84 8.80
N THR A 53 -2.48 -1.72 8.78
CA THR A 53 -2.33 -3.15 9.10
C THR A 53 -2.62 -4.03 7.89
N GLN A 54 -1.92 -5.18 7.79
CA GLN A 54 -2.12 -6.16 6.71
C GLN A 54 -3.33 -7.08 6.94
N ARG A 55 -3.90 -7.08 8.15
CA ARG A 55 -5.10 -7.82 8.49
C ARG A 55 -6.05 -6.91 9.24
N PHE A 56 -7.32 -6.99 8.86
CA PHE A 56 -8.39 -6.67 9.79
C PHE A 56 -8.55 -7.93 10.65
N TYR A 57 -8.38 -7.78 11.97
CA TYR A 57 -8.39 -8.83 13.01
C TYR A 57 -7.12 -9.67 13.16
#